data_AF-A0A1E3G5E4-F1
#
_entry.id   AF-A0A1E3G5E4-F1
#
_cell.length_a   1.000
_cell.length_b   1.000
_cell.length_c   1.000
_cell.angle_alpha   90.00
_cell.angle_beta   90.00
_cell.angle_gamma   90.00
#
_symmetry.space_group_name_H-M   'P 1'
#
loop_
_entity.id
_entity.type
_entity.pdbx_description
1 polymer ?
#
loop_
_entity_poly.entity_id
_entity_poly.type
_entity_poly.pdbx_seq_one_letter_code
_entity_poly.pdbx_strand_id
1 'polypeptide(L)'
;MDRDQREALIQRILTEKGKDAFKDLVRLLDDEDENVRELAAEVIYRLGEEVKPDLEKAIKERIRAGEKNDTVLLYLIDIAGDLELRSVAKDLISALSLYDFEESQLVIYEALAKLGYGEEFYPLLRYMLLEGEERFYFGSQVAMVMSYLDIPEVVSDFVEAIDSGDFRDEDLEIIKKALGNIIARRPSYKEILITLVGEENFENYVL
;
A
#
# COMPACT_ATOMS: atom_id res chain seq x y z
N MET A 1 -14.26 -20.76 -3.26
CA MET A 1 -13.71 -21.62 -2.19
C MET A 1 -14.14 -21.03 -0.86
N ASP A 2 -14.54 -21.83 0.14
CA ASP A 2 -14.85 -21.27 1.46
C ASP A 2 -13.55 -20.90 2.21
N ARG A 3 -13.66 -20.08 3.26
CA ARG A 3 -12.49 -19.54 3.99
C ARG A 3 -11.63 -20.65 4.61
N ASP A 4 -12.24 -21.72 5.09
CA ASP A 4 -11.54 -22.81 5.77
C ASP A 4 -10.76 -23.67 4.77
N GLN A 5 -11.35 -23.94 3.61
CA GLN A 5 -10.67 -24.60 2.48
C GLN A 5 -9.49 -23.76 2.00
N ARG A 6 -9.65 -22.44 1.91
CA ARG A 6 -8.59 -21.51 1.52
C ARG A 6 -7.41 -21.57 2.49
N GLU A 7 -7.68 -21.45 3.79
CA GLU A 7 -6.64 -21.53 4.82
C GLU A 7 -5.94 -22.90 4.82
N ALA A 8 -6.70 -24.00 4.69
CA ALA A 8 -6.12 -25.33 4.63
C ALA A 8 -5.19 -25.51 3.41
N LEU A 9 -5.55 -24.95 2.26
CA LEU A 9 -4.71 -24.98 1.06
C LEU A 9 -3.41 -24.18 1.28
N ILE A 10 -3.51 -22.97 1.84
CA ILE A 10 -2.33 -22.15 2.12
C ILE A 10 -1.39 -22.87 3.09
N GLN A 11 -1.90 -23.39 4.20
CA GLN A 11 -1.10 -24.16 5.16
C GLN A 11 -0.41 -25.36 4.52
N ARG A 12 -1.10 -26.04 3.60
CA ARG A 12 -0.53 -27.17 2.88
C ARG A 12 0.62 -26.73 1.97
N ILE A 13 0.48 -25.62 1.25
CA ILE A 13 1.57 -25.09 0.41
C ILE A 13 2.77 -24.69 1.28
N LEU A 14 2.53 -23.96 2.37
CA LEU A 14 3.58 -23.51 3.30
C LEU A 14 4.36 -24.70 3.90
N THR A 15 3.66 -25.78 4.27
CA THR A 15 4.28 -26.95 4.94
C THR A 15 4.90 -27.96 3.98
N GLU A 16 4.28 -28.22 2.82
CA GLU A 16 4.77 -29.23 1.87
C GLU A 16 5.80 -28.68 0.87
N LYS A 17 5.73 -27.38 0.54
CA LYS A 17 6.58 -26.74 -0.47
C LYS A 17 7.46 -25.63 0.10
N GLY A 18 6.92 -24.81 1.01
CA GLY A 18 7.62 -23.64 1.54
C GLY A 18 8.13 -22.73 0.41
N LYS A 19 9.34 -22.18 0.57
CA LYS A 19 9.98 -21.32 -0.42
C LYS A 19 10.11 -21.92 -1.83
N ASP A 20 10.16 -23.25 -1.96
CA ASP A 20 10.31 -23.89 -3.28
C ASP A 20 9.07 -23.68 -4.17
N ALA A 21 7.93 -23.30 -3.58
CA ALA A 21 6.74 -22.89 -4.32
C ALA A 21 6.86 -21.52 -5.00
N PHE A 22 7.82 -20.67 -4.60
CA PHE A 22 7.86 -19.26 -4.99
C PHE A 22 7.73 -19.05 -6.50
N LYS A 23 8.52 -19.79 -7.31
CA LYS A 23 8.49 -19.63 -8.77
C LYS A 23 7.13 -19.98 -9.39
N ASP A 24 6.45 -20.98 -8.85
CA ASP A 24 5.13 -21.37 -9.34
C ASP A 24 4.05 -20.38 -8.86
N LEU A 25 4.15 -19.87 -7.63
CA LEU A 25 3.28 -18.82 -7.12
C LEU A 25 3.40 -17.53 -7.95
N VAL A 26 4.61 -17.11 -8.34
CA VAL A 26 4.83 -15.95 -9.21
C VAL A 26 4.16 -16.11 -10.58
N ARG A 27 4.04 -17.35 -11.10
CA ARG A 27 3.30 -17.60 -12.34
C ARG A 27 1.79 -17.50 -12.14
N LEU A 28 1.29 -17.92 -10.99
CA LEU A 28 -0.13 -17.85 -10.63
C LEU A 28 -0.62 -16.42 -10.38
N LEU A 29 0.28 -15.45 -10.19
CA LEU A 29 -0.08 -14.03 -10.16
C LEU A 29 -0.56 -13.49 -11.53
N ASP A 30 -0.38 -14.26 -12.60
CA ASP A 30 -0.89 -13.94 -13.95
C ASP A 30 -2.13 -14.77 -14.32
N ASP A 31 -2.69 -15.50 -13.35
CA ASP A 31 -3.87 -16.34 -13.59
C ASP A 31 -5.11 -15.48 -13.89
N GLU A 32 -6.02 -15.98 -14.74
CA GLU A 32 -7.25 -15.27 -15.09
C GLU A 32 -8.19 -15.14 -13.89
N ASP A 33 -8.18 -16.11 -12.96
CA ASP A 33 -9.00 -16.09 -11.74
C ASP A 33 -8.34 -15.24 -10.65
N GLU A 34 -9.03 -14.17 -10.25
CA GLU A 34 -8.62 -13.29 -9.17
C GLU A 34 -8.37 -14.03 -7.86
N ASN A 35 -9.18 -15.04 -7.53
CA ASN A 35 -9.00 -15.84 -6.31
C ASN A 35 -7.68 -16.60 -6.32
N VAL A 36 -7.20 -17.01 -7.51
CA VAL A 36 -5.93 -17.72 -7.67
C VAL A 36 -4.78 -16.73 -7.50
N ARG A 37 -4.86 -15.54 -8.09
CA ARG A 37 -3.86 -14.48 -7.91
C ARG A 37 -3.73 -14.07 -6.45
N GLU A 38 -4.84 -13.81 -5.77
CA GLU A 38 -4.87 -13.43 -4.36
C GLU A 38 -4.30 -14.52 -3.45
N LEU A 39 -4.65 -15.80 -3.70
CA LEU A 39 -4.08 -16.92 -2.95
C LEU A 39 -2.57 -17.00 -3.16
N ALA A 40 -2.10 -16.82 -4.40
CA ALA A 40 -0.68 -16.85 -4.69
C ALA A 40 0.06 -15.71 -3.98
N ALA A 41 -0.47 -14.49 -4.04
CA ALA A 41 0.09 -13.33 -3.34
C ALA A 41 0.14 -13.55 -1.82
N GLU A 42 -0.94 -14.04 -1.22
CA GLU A 42 -0.97 -14.31 0.23
C GLU A 42 0.03 -15.39 0.64
N VAL A 43 0.16 -16.46 -0.15
CA VAL A 43 1.15 -17.50 0.15
C VAL A 43 2.56 -16.91 0.09
N ILE A 44 2.89 -16.11 -0.93
CA ILE A 44 4.20 -15.45 -1.04
C ILE A 44 4.44 -14.55 0.18
N TYR A 45 3.46 -13.74 0.58
CA TYR A 45 3.56 -12.90 1.78
C TYR A 45 3.81 -13.73 3.05
N ARG A 46 3.07 -14.85 3.22
CA ARG A 46 3.17 -15.71 4.43
C ARG A 46 4.45 -16.54 4.51
N LEU A 47 5.13 -16.78 3.39
CA LEU A 47 6.50 -17.32 3.39
C LEU A 47 7.46 -16.31 4.05
N GLY A 48 7.20 -15.01 3.93
CA GLY A 48 7.86 -13.96 4.69
C GLY A 48 9.34 -13.78 4.32
N GLU A 49 10.21 -13.73 5.33
CA GLU A 49 11.65 -13.46 5.15
C GLU A 49 12.35 -14.44 4.20
N GLU A 50 11.89 -15.69 4.13
CA GLU A 50 12.59 -16.73 3.37
C GLU A 50 12.56 -16.52 1.85
N VAL A 51 11.55 -15.79 1.34
CA VAL A 51 11.39 -15.50 -0.08
C VAL A 51 11.93 -14.14 -0.49
N LYS A 52 12.36 -13.29 0.45
CA LYS A 52 12.87 -11.94 0.13
C LYS A 52 13.96 -11.92 -0.95
N PRO A 53 14.97 -12.82 -0.96
CA PRO A 53 15.98 -12.83 -2.01
C PRO A 53 15.41 -13.15 -3.41
N ASP A 54 14.44 -14.08 -3.49
CA ASP A 54 13.81 -14.47 -4.75
C ASP A 54 12.81 -13.39 -5.22
N LEU A 55 12.10 -12.75 -4.29
CA LEU A 55 11.22 -11.60 -4.52
C LEU A 55 12.01 -10.41 -5.08
N GLU A 56 13.13 -10.03 -4.43
CA GLU A 56 14.02 -8.98 -4.90
C GLU A 56 14.49 -9.24 -6.33
N LYS A 57 14.90 -10.49 -6.60
CA LYS A 57 15.36 -10.89 -7.93
C LYS A 57 14.24 -10.79 -8.97
N ALA A 58 13.04 -11.30 -8.66
CA ALA A 58 11.91 -11.28 -9.58
C ALA A 58 11.47 -9.84 -9.94
N ILE A 59 11.41 -8.95 -8.95
CA ILE A 59 11.10 -7.52 -9.16
C ILE A 59 12.11 -6.89 -10.11
N LYS A 60 13.42 -7.06 -9.83
CA LYS A 60 14.49 -6.48 -10.66
C LYS A 60 14.52 -7.02 -12.08
N GLU A 61 14.23 -8.31 -12.26
CA GLU A 61 14.15 -8.93 -13.58
C GLU A 61 12.98 -8.38 -14.40
N ARG A 62 11.80 -8.22 -13.80
CA ARG A 62 10.62 -7.64 -14.46
C ARG A 62 10.78 -6.17 -14.80
N ILE A 63 11.31 -5.37 -13.87
CA ILE A 63 11.62 -3.95 -14.14
C ILE A 63 12.61 -3.82 -15.30
N ARG A 64 13.62 -4.71 -15.37
CA ARG A 64 14.58 -4.72 -16.50
C ARG A 64 13.95 -5.15 -17.82
N ALA A 65 12.97 -6.06 -17.79
CA ALA A 65 12.23 -6.46 -18.99
C ALA A 65 11.45 -5.26 -19.57
N GLY A 66 11.01 -4.33 -18.71
CA GLY A 66 10.43 -3.05 -19.12
C GLY A 66 9.05 -3.19 -19.74
N GLU A 67 8.32 -4.26 -19.39
CA GLU A 67 6.94 -4.47 -19.81
C GLU A 67 6.04 -3.39 -19.19
N LYS A 68 5.22 -2.76 -20.03
CA LYS A 68 4.29 -1.71 -19.60
C LYS A 68 3.09 -2.34 -18.91
N ASN A 69 2.70 -1.76 -17.77
CA ASN A 69 1.53 -2.18 -16.98
C ASN A 69 1.56 -3.68 -16.60
N ASP A 70 2.74 -4.19 -16.20
CA ASP A 70 2.93 -5.58 -15.74
C ASP A 70 2.20 -5.83 -14.41
N THR A 71 1.02 -6.44 -14.46
CA THR A 71 0.20 -6.71 -13.27
C THR A 71 0.91 -7.62 -12.26
N VAL A 72 1.71 -8.58 -12.72
CA VAL A 72 2.47 -9.45 -11.81
C VAL A 72 3.51 -8.64 -11.05
N LEU A 73 4.20 -7.70 -11.72
CA LEU A 73 5.12 -6.81 -11.04
C LEU A 73 4.41 -6.00 -9.95
N LEU A 74 3.20 -5.47 -10.17
CA LEU A 74 2.45 -4.77 -9.11
C LEU A 74 2.21 -5.64 -7.86
N TYR A 75 1.77 -6.89 -8.03
CA TYR A 75 1.62 -7.81 -6.89
C TYR A 75 2.94 -8.02 -6.14
N LEU A 76 4.05 -8.19 -6.85
CA LEU A 76 5.36 -8.35 -6.22
C LEU A 76 5.81 -7.08 -5.48
N ILE A 77 5.50 -5.90 -6.02
CA ILE A 77 5.81 -4.61 -5.39
C ILE A 77 5.01 -4.44 -4.09
N ASP A 78 3.72 -4.76 -4.12
CA ASP A 78 2.84 -4.68 -2.94
C ASP A 78 3.36 -5.59 -1.82
N ILE A 79 3.62 -6.86 -2.13
CA ILE A 79 4.20 -7.83 -1.19
C ILE A 79 5.57 -7.35 -0.67
N ALA A 80 6.40 -6.73 -1.51
CA ALA A 80 7.68 -6.18 -1.08
C ALA A 80 7.51 -5.02 -0.09
N GLY A 81 6.48 -4.19 -0.25
CA GLY A 81 6.10 -3.16 0.71
C GLY A 81 5.69 -3.77 2.05
N ASP A 82 4.82 -4.78 2.03
CA ASP A 82 4.33 -5.46 3.23
C ASP A 82 5.40 -6.27 3.97
N LEU A 83 6.39 -6.80 3.26
CA LEU A 83 7.56 -7.45 3.83
C LEU A 83 8.69 -6.48 4.22
N GLU A 84 8.49 -5.18 4.05
CA GLU A 84 9.51 -4.15 4.31
C GLU A 84 10.84 -4.41 3.57
N LEU A 85 10.78 -4.88 2.32
CA LEU A 85 11.95 -5.20 1.49
C LEU A 85 12.64 -3.92 0.96
N ARG A 86 13.33 -3.20 1.84
CA ARG A 86 13.94 -1.88 1.53
C ARG A 86 14.96 -1.89 0.39
N SER A 87 15.56 -3.05 0.08
CA SER A 87 16.58 -3.18 -0.98
C SER A 87 16.06 -2.88 -2.39
N VAL A 88 14.75 -2.94 -2.63
CA VAL A 88 14.14 -2.67 -3.96
C VAL A 88 13.67 -1.23 -4.15
N ALA A 89 13.72 -0.36 -3.14
CA ALA A 89 13.08 0.95 -3.20
C ALA A 89 13.51 1.80 -4.43
N LYS A 90 14.81 1.81 -4.77
CA LYS A 90 15.30 2.53 -5.96
C LYS A 90 14.80 1.94 -7.28
N ASP A 91 14.64 0.62 -7.32
CA ASP A 91 14.07 -0.06 -8.48
C ASP A 91 12.59 0.32 -8.63
N LEU A 92 11.83 0.40 -7.53
CA LEU A 92 10.42 0.80 -7.53
C LEU A 92 10.20 2.22 -8.06
N ILE A 93 11.07 3.18 -7.70
CA ILE A 93 11.03 4.54 -8.27
C ILE A 93 11.14 4.49 -9.80
N SER A 94 12.00 3.62 -10.33
CA SER A 94 12.14 3.43 -11.79
C SER A 94 10.91 2.76 -12.40
N ALA A 95 10.27 1.86 -11.65
CA ALA A 95 9.08 1.13 -12.06
C ALA A 95 7.86 2.05 -12.27
N LEU A 96 7.77 3.22 -11.60
CA LEU A 96 6.70 4.21 -11.83
C LEU A 96 6.54 4.55 -13.31
N SER A 97 7.66 4.65 -14.05
CA SER A 97 7.63 4.94 -15.49
C SER A 97 7.07 3.81 -16.37
N LEU A 98 6.88 2.62 -15.81
CA LEU A 98 6.29 1.46 -16.50
C LEU A 98 4.75 1.45 -16.43
N TYR A 99 4.15 2.31 -15.61
CA TYR A 99 2.70 2.36 -15.41
C TYR A 99 2.12 3.68 -15.87
N ASP A 100 1.04 3.59 -16.64
CA ASP A 100 0.38 4.76 -17.21
C ASP A 100 -0.88 5.15 -16.42
N PHE A 101 -1.35 4.29 -15.51
CA PHE A 101 -2.55 4.51 -14.70
C PHE A 101 -2.21 4.90 -13.25
N GLU A 102 -2.88 5.91 -12.72
CA GLU A 102 -2.69 6.44 -11.37
C GLU A 102 -2.94 5.37 -10.31
N GLU A 103 -3.97 4.53 -10.49
CA GLU A 103 -4.32 3.44 -9.58
C GLU A 103 -3.16 2.42 -9.43
N SER A 104 -2.46 2.12 -10.54
CA SER A 104 -1.27 1.26 -10.51
C SER A 104 -0.08 1.95 -9.84
N GLN A 105 0.09 3.25 -10.06
CA GLN A 105 1.16 4.03 -9.42
C GLN A 105 0.94 4.16 -7.91
N LEU A 106 -0.31 4.21 -7.44
CA LEU A 106 -0.64 4.25 -6.01
C LEU A 106 -0.14 3.04 -5.24
N VAL A 107 -0.22 1.82 -5.83
CA VAL A 107 0.39 0.61 -5.24
C VAL A 107 1.90 0.81 -5.04
N ILE A 108 2.57 1.43 -6.02
CA ILE A 108 4.01 1.70 -5.95
C ILE A 108 4.32 2.77 -4.90
N TYR A 109 3.53 3.84 -4.83
CA TYR A 109 3.67 4.87 -3.81
C TYR A 109 3.44 4.31 -2.40
N GLU A 110 2.46 3.42 -2.23
CA GLU A 110 2.21 2.74 -0.96
C GLU A 110 3.42 1.90 -0.53
N ALA A 111 3.94 1.06 -1.43
CA ALA A 111 5.13 0.28 -1.17
C ALA A 111 6.32 1.20 -0.81
N LEU A 112 6.56 2.26 -1.58
CA LEU A 112 7.62 3.22 -1.29
C LEU A 112 7.44 3.90 0.08
N ALA A 113 6.21 4.25 0.46
CA ALA A 113 5.92 4.82 1.77
C ALA A 113 6.19 3.82 2.91
N LYS A 114 5.75 2.56 2.79
CA LYS A 114 6.06 1.47 3.73
C LYS A 114 7.57 1.24 3.86
N LEU A 115 8.33 1.40 2.78
CA LEU A 115 9.79 1.26 2.75
C LEU A 115 10.56 2.49 3.26
N GLY A 116 9.89 3.61 3.54
CA GLY A 116 10.50 4.86 4.01
C GLY A 116 11.07 5.75 2.90
N TYR A 117 10.58 5.59 1.67
CA TYR A 117 10.95 6.38 0.49
C TYR A 117 9.77 7.19 -0.07
N GLY A 118 8.60 7.15 0.57
CA GLY A 118 7.39 7.82 0.07
C GLY A 118 7.39 9.36 0.21
N GLU A 119 8.19 9.92 1.11
CA GLU A 119 8.16 11.37 1.41
C GLU A 119 8.53 12.25 0.21
N GLU A 120 9.34 11.75 -0.72
CA GLU A 120 9.69 12.49 -1.94
C GLU A 120 8.46 12.75 -2.84
N PHE A 121 7.41 11.95 -2.69
CA PHE A 121 6.15 12.08 -3.43
C PHE A 121 5.07 12.84 -2.65
N TYR A 122 5.36 13.31 -1.44
CA TYR A 122 4.38 14.02 -0.60
C TYR A 122 3.67 15.18 -1.33
N PRO A 123 4.36 16.07 -2.08
CA PRO A 123 3.67 17.15 -2.81
C PRO A 123 2.63 16.64 -3.81
N LEU A 124 2.92 15.53 -4.50
CA LEU A 124 2.01 14.90 -5.45
C LEU A 124 0.82 14.25 -4.72
N LEU A 125 1.10 13.47 -3.67
CA LEU A 125 0.06 12.81 -2.88
C LEU A 125 -0.89 13.83 -2.23
N ARG A 126 -0.35 14.91 -1.68
CA ARG A 126 -1.14 16.02 -1.15
C ARG A 126 -2.03 16.65 -2.23
N TYR A 127 -1.49 16.90 -3.42
CA TYR A 127 -2.26 17.41 -4.54
C TYR A 127 -3.41 16.46 -4.93
N MET A 128 -3.12 15.15 -5.03
CA MET A 128 -4.14 14.14 -5.34
C MET A 128 -5.24 14.05 -4.26
N LEU A 129 -4.91 14.31 -3.00
CA LEU A 129 -5.88 14.28 -1.90
C LEU A 129 -6.77 15.53 -1.86
N LEU A 130 -6.21 16.71 -2.11
CA LEU A 130 -6.88 17.99 -1.80
C LEU A 130 -7.30 18.80 -3.02
N GLU A 131 -6.57 18.71 -4.13
CA GLU A 131 -6.68 19.66 -5.24
C GLU A 131 -7.10 18.99 -6.57
N GLY A 132 -6.52 17.83 -6.87
CA GLY A 132 -6.72 17.08 -8.10
C GLY A 132 -8.12 16.45 -8.23
N GLU A 133 -8.50 16.06 -9.45
CA GLU A 133 -9.73 15.28 -9.69
C GLU A 133 -9.62 13.89 -9.06
N GLU A 134 -8.39 13.40 -8.89
CA GLU A 134 -8.03 12.14 -8.26
C GLU A 134 -8.62 12.02 -6.85
N ARG A 135 -8.88 13.13 -6.15
CA ARG A 135 -9.47 13.07 -4.81
C ARG A 135 -10.83 12.36 -4.80
N PHE A 136 -11.61 12.50 -5.87
CA PHE A 136 -12.92 11.87 -5.99
C PHE A 136 -12.86 10.39 -6.37
N TYR A 137 -11.72 9.91 -6.86
CA TYR A 137 -11.54 8.53 -7.33
C TYR A 137 -10.64 7.71 -6.41
N PHE A 138 -9.63 8.34 -5.82
CA PHE A 138 -8.53 7.69 -5.12
C PHE A 138 -8.17 8.36 -3.79
N GLY A 139 -8.90 9.37 -3.32
CA GLY A 139 -8.48 10.16 -2.16
C GLY A 139 -8.36 9.33 -0.88
N SER A 140 -9.21 8.31 -0.68
CA SER A 140 -9.09 7.40 0.47
C SER A 140 -7.85 6.51 0.38
N GLN A 141 -7.49 6.02 -0.82
CA GLN A 141 -6.25 5.27 -1.07
C GLN A 141 -5.01 6.17 -0.90
N VAL A 142 -5.05 7.39 -1.42
CA VAL A 142 -3.99 8.40 -1.23
C VAL A 142 -3.79 8.69 0.26
N ALA A 143 -4.87 8.84 1.04
CA ALA A 143 -4.78 9.03 2.48
C ALA A 143 -4.13 7.82 3.18
N MET A 144 -4.45 6.60 2.76
CA MET A 144 -3.77 5.41 3.28
C MET A 144 -2.26 5.43 2.98
N VAL A 145 -1.84 5.80 1.77
CA VAL A 145 -0.42 5.98 1.43
C VAL A 145 0.22 7.03 2.33
N MET A 146 -0.43 8.19 2.46
CA MET A 146 0.07 9.30 3.29
C MET A 146 0.19 8.94 4.77
N SER A 147 -0.62 8.01 5.28
CA SER A 147 -0.53 7.53 6.68
C SER A 147 0.79 6.82 7.02
N TYR A 148 1.53 6.40 5.98
CA TYR A 148 2.85 5.78 6.13
C TYR A 148 3.99 6.80 6.25
N LEU A 149 3.77 8.05 5.83
CA LEU A 149 4.77 9.12 5.81
C LEU A 149 5.03 9.67 7.22
N ASP A 150 6.28 10.08 7.51
CA ASP A 150 6.66 10.72 8.77
C ASP A 150 6.70 12.25 8.62
N ILE A 151 5.60 12.80 8.08
CA ILE A 151 5.43 14.22 7.78
C ILE A 151 4.31 14.79 8.66
N PRO A 152 4.60 15.70 9.62
CA PRO A 152 3.61 16.27 10.52
C PRO A 152 2.44 16.98 9.80
N GLU A 153 2.71 17.60 8.66
CA GLU A 153 1.74 18.34 7.84
C GLU A 153 0.60 17.45 7.33
N VAL A 154 0.82 16.13 7.19
CA VAL A 154 -0.22 15.16 6.80
C VAL A 154 -1.40 15.19 7.76
N VAL A 155 -1.19 15.50 9.04
CA VAL A 155 -2.29 15.66 10.01
C VAL A 155 -3.22 16.81 9.60
N SER A 156 -2.65 17.95 9.19
CA SER A 156 -3.43 19.10 8.73
C SER A 156 -4.12 18.79 7.41
N ASP A 157 -3.44 18.08 6.49
CA ASP A 157 -4.03 17.69 5.21
C ASP A 157 -5.23 16.75 5.40
N PHE A 158 -5.18 15.81 6.35
CA PHE A 158 -6.31 14.93 6.66
C PHE A 158 -7.48 15.67 7.31
N VAL A 159 -7.22 16.64 8.20
CA VAL A 159 -8.27 17.51 8.76
C VAL A 159 -8.94 18.30 7.63
N GLU A 160 -8.15 18.90 6.72
CA GLU A 160 -8.66 19.63 5.56
C GLU A 160 -9.51 18.72 4.65
N ALA A 161 -9.04 17.50 4.38
CA ALA A 161 -9.80 16.51 3.61
C ALA A 161 -11.13 16.16 4.28
N ILE A 162 -11.13 15.87 5.59
CA ILE A 162 -12.35 15.54 6.36
C ILE A 162 -13.34 16.72 6.35
N ASP A 163 -12.86 17.95 6.53
CA ASP A 163 -13.69 19.16 6.60
C ASP A 163 -14.18 19.65 5.24
N SER A 164 -13.54 19.24 4.14
CA SER A 164 -13.91 19.64 2.79
C SER A 164 -15.35 19.25 2.41
N GLY A 165 -15.86 18.15 2.99
CA GLY A 165 -17.14 17.55 2.62
C GLY A 165 -17.12 16.81 1.28
N ASP A 166 -15.95 16.68 0.62
CA ASP A 166 -15.80 15.95 -0.64
C ASP A 166 -15.87 14.43 -0.43
N PHE A 167 -15.51 13.94 0.77
CA PHE A 167 -15.49 12.52 1.14
C PHE A 167 -16.70 12.14 2.01
N ARG A 168 -17.29 10.97 1.73
CA ARG A 168 -18.49 10.48 2.44
C ARG A 168 -18.41 8.97 2.66
N ASP A 169 -19.24 8.49 3.58
CA ASP A 169 -19.43 7.07 3.88
C ASP A 169 -18.07 6.35 4.07
N GLU A 170 -17.80 5.30 3.29
CA GLU A 170 -16.59 4.48 3.40
C GLU A 170 -15.29 5.28 3.19
N ASP A 171 -15.25 6.21 2.24
CA ASP A 171 -14.04 7.00 1.97
C ASP A 171 -13.66 7.88 3.17
N LEU A 172 -14.65 8.49 3.81
CA LEU A 172 -14.43 9.31 4.99
C LEU A 172 -13.88 8.49 6.16
N GLU A 173 -14.44 7.30 6.38
CA GLU A 173 -13.99 6.38 7.44
C GLU A 173 -12.57 5.87 7.18
N ILE A 174 -12.19 5.66 5.91
CA ILE A 174 -10.81 5.30 5.55
C ILE A 174 -9.85 6.46 5.85
N ILE A 175 -10.21 7.71 5.54
CA ILE A 175 -9.35 8.88 5.82
C ILE A 175 -9.17 9.09 7.32
N LYS A 176 -10.25 8.96 8.11
CA LYS A 176 -10.16 9.00 9.57
C LYS A 176 -9.29 7.88 10.14
N LYS A 177 -9.42 6.67 9.59
CA LYS A 177 -8.55 5.54 9.96
C LYS A 177 -7.08 5.83 9.61
N ALA A 178 -6.80 6.44 8.46
CA ALA A 178 -5.46 6.87 8.08
C ALA A 178 -4.89 7.90 9.08
N LEU A 179 -5.71 8.86 9.53
CA LEU A 179 -5.35 9.81 10.58
C LEU A 179 -5.12 9.13 11.95
N GLY A 180 -5.96 8.16 12.32
CA GLY A 180 -5.76 7.34 13.51
C GLY A 180 -4.44 6.55 13.45
N ASN A 181 -4.12 5.96 12.29
CA ASN A 181 -2.90 5.19 12.07
C ASN A 181 -1.64 6.05 12.23
N ILE A 182 -1.61 7.26 11.64
CA ILE A 182 -0.43 8.13 11.75
C ILE A 182 -0.21 8.57 13.21
N ILE A 183 -1.28 8.89 13.96
CA ILE A 183 -1.19 9.23 15.39
C ILE A 183 -0.74 8.03 16.22
N ALA A 184 -1.23 6.82 15.93
CA ALA A 184 -0.79 5.61 16.62
C ALA A 184 0.71 5.33 16.41
N ARG A 185 1.23 5.58 15.20
CA ARG A 185 2.66 5.43 14.86
C ARG A 185 3.52 6.57 15.40
N ARG A 186 2.96 7.77 15.49
CA ARG A 186 3.62 9.00 15.97
C ARG A 186 2.73 9.71 17.01
N PRO A 187 2.75 9.26 18.29
CA PRO A 187 1.89 9.85 19.33
C PRO A 187 2.06 11.36 19.52
N SER A 188 3.22 11.93 19.17
CA SER A 188 3.46 13.38 19.17
C SER A 188 2.53 14.16 18.23
N TYR A 189 1.98 13.52 17.19
CA TYR A 189 1.07 14.16 16.24
C TYR A 189 -0.32 14.37 16.82
N LYS A 190 -0.66 13.70 17.93
CA LYS A 190 -1.90 13.95 18.67
C LYS A 190 -2.05 15.41 19.07
N GLU A 191 -0.96 16.04 19.52
CA GLU A 191 -0.99 17.46 19.92
C GLU A 191 -1.25 18.39 18.73
N ILE A 192 -0.78 18.01 17.54
CA ILE A 192 -1.06 18.75 16.30
C ILE A 192 -2.56 18.69 15.99
N LEU A 193 -3.14 17.49 16.03
CA LEU A 193 -4.58 17.32 15.79
C LEU A 193 -5.40 18.11 16.82
N ILE A 194 -5.10 17.97 18.12
CA ILE A 194 -5.79 18.71 19.19
C ILE A 194 -5.69 20.23 18.97
N THR A 195 -4.53 20.73 18.54
CA THR A 195 -4.35 22.16 18.26
C THR A 195 -5.24 22.63 17.10
N LEU A 196 -5.46 21.78 16.09
CA LEU A 196 -6.26 22.10 14.92
C LEU A 196 -7.77 22.04 15.20
N VAL A 197 -8.23 20.99 15.90
CA VAL A 197 -9.67 20.68 15.98
C VAL A 197 -10.27 20.86 17.39
N GLY A 198 -9.45 21.09 18.40
CA GLY A 198 -9.88 21.10 19.81
C GLY A 198 -9.93 19.69 20.42
N GLU A 199 -9.64 19.58 21.71
CA GLU A 199 -9.60 18.30 22.42
C GLU A 199 -10.96 17.59 22.42
N GLU A 200 -12.04 18.37 22.51
CA GLU A 200 -13.43 17.88 22.50
C GLU A 200 -13.87 17.25 21.18
N ASN A 201 -13.19 17.59 20.07
CA ASN A 201 -13.51 17.06 18.74
C ASN A 201 -12.56 15.96 18.29
N PHE A 202 -11.47 15.69 19.03
CA PHE A 202 -10.44 14.72 18.65
C PHE A 202 -11.01 13.39 18.14
N GLU A 203 -11.93 12.79 18.92
CA GLU A 203 -12.53 11.50 18.60
C GLU A 203 -13.32 11.52 17.28
N ASN A 204 -13.91 12.66 16.88
CA ASN A 204 -14.68 12.76 15.64
C ASN A 204 -13.81 12.61 14.37
N TYR A 205 -12.49 12.82 14.50
CA TYR A 205 -11.54 12.76 13.38
C TYR A 205 -10.79 11.42 13.30
N VAL A 206 -10.81 10.62 14.38
CA VAL A 206 -10.08 9.34 14.44
C VAL A 206 -10.99 8.12 14.64
N LEU A 207 -12.28 8.34 14.94
CA LEU A 207 -13.35 7.35 14.95
C LEU A 207 -14.24 7.54 13.73
#